data_AF-A0A6A9QLY4-F1
#
_entry.id   AF-A0A6A9QLY4-F1
#
_cell.length_a   1.000
_cell.length_b   1.000
_cell.length_c   1.000
_cell.angle_alpha   90.00
_cell.angle_beta   90.00
_cell.angle_gamma   90.00
#
_symmetry.space_group_name_H-M   'P 1'
#
loop_
_entity.id
_entity.type
_entity.pdbx_description
1 polymer ?
#
loop_
_entity_poly.entity_id
_entity_poly.type
_entity_poly.pdbx_seq_one_letter_code
_entity_poly.pdbx_strand_id
1 'polypeptide(L)'
;MITVEEIYGEDSWFTYFVRGNEVVHVSQIGGARKVGSISLGNRSVVIWEVPENEITNGYYVNYNPKPRLFRFTRPNILGRDLTFDLMLSKTLTPSPLLQLRPRLFGIERMPLFTFRRIAPLEEEIKSSVQKLRLRLPIINTVEAEVDAMLRPIPQERVRVLNSYSEEIYSQWVLTKVIEAIIEMGGKLIDSFVLSIDSKIVEILYHPNPGIDIHVLVSDKREYININNIQNYKNKEVLQIDTGVRTVGKVGITVSFEGNAQFVLTPRNLEEIKKFKEEVRNEIRKKL
;
A
#
# COMPACT_ATOMS: atom_id res chain seq x y z
N MET A 1 -36.42 -15.86 -5.16
CA MET A 1 -35.38 -14.87 -4.81
C MET A 1 -34.67 -15.38 -3.58
N ILE A 2 -33.34 -15.29 -3.51
CA ILE A 2 -32.56 -15.68 -2.32
C ILE A 2 -32.10 -14.42 -1.59
N THR A 3 -32.12 -14.50 -0.27
CA THR A 3 -31.60 -13.44 0.59
C THR A 3 -30.12 -13.69 0.87
N VAL A 4 -29.30 -12.67 0.67
CA VAL A 4 -27.86 -12.66 0.95
C VAL A 4 -27.56 -11.52 1.89
N GLU A 5 -26.72 -11.78 2.89
CA GLU A 5 -26.35 -10.80 3.91
C GLU A 5 -24.89 -10.38 3.76
N GLU A 6 -24.65 -9.07 3.87
CA GLU A 6 -23.31 -8.51 3.97
C GLU A 6 -23.15 -7.77 5.29
N ILE A 7 -21.99 -7.90 5.92
CA ILE A 7 -21.67 -7.18 7.15
C ILE A 7 -20.72 -6.04 6.79
N TYR A 8 -21.05 -4.83 7.19
CA TYR A 8 -20.20 -3.65 7.06
C TYR A 8 -19.78 -3.18 8.46
N GLY A 9 -18.51 -2.81 8.65
CA GLY A 9 -17.93 -2.39 9.94
C GLY A 9 -16.52 -2.95 10.17
N GLU A 10 -16.12 -3.11 11.44
CA GLU A 10 -14.78 -3.61 11.80
C GLU A 10 -14.50 -5.03 11.29
N ASP A 11 -15.51 -5.92 11.30
CA ASP A 11 -15.45 -7.28 10.78
C ASP A 11 -16.30 -7.42 9.53
N SER A 12 -16.01 -6.59 8.53
CA SER A 12 -16.81 -6.59 7.31
C SER A 12 -16.73 -7.93 6.59
N TRP A 13 -17.85 -8.40 6.05
CA TRP A 13 -17.95 -9.58 5.20
C TRP A 13 -18.77 -9.24 3.96
N PHE A 14 -18.12 -9.30 2.80
CA PHE A 14 -18.72 -8.93 1.52
C PHE A 14 -18.93 -10.17 0.66
N THR A 15 -20.07 -10.26 -0.01
CA THR A 15 -20.44 -11.45 -0.77
C THR A 15 -20.16 -11.26 -2.25
N TYR A 16 -19.38 -12.19 -2.80
CA TYR A 16 -19.07 -12.26 -4.22
C TYR A 16 -19.53 -13.57 -4.83
N PHE A 17 -19.91 -13.56 -6.10
CA PHE A 17 -20.30 -14.74 -6.87
C PHE A 17 -19.25 -15.05 -7.91
N VAL A 18 -18.85 -16.32 -8.02
CA VAL A 18 -17.88 -16.78 -9.03
C VAL A 18 -18.63 -17.19 -10.29
N ARG A 19 -18.33 -16.52 -11.42
CA ARG A 19 -18.89 -16.80 -12.75
C ARG A 19 -17.76 -17.13 -13.72
N GLY A 20 -17.51 -18.42 -13.96
CA GLY A 20 -16.32 -18.86 -14.69
C GLY A 20 -15.06 -18.40 -13.93
N ASN A 21 -14.26 -17.52 -14.55
CA ASN A 21 -13.07 -16.93 -13.91
C ASN A 21 -13.33 -15.55 -13.31
N GLU A 22 -14.56 -15.04 -13.36
CA GLU A 22 -14.90 -13.71 -12.88
C GLU A 22 -15.48 -13.74 -11.45
N VAL A 23 -15.14 -12.75 -10.64
CA VAL A 23 -15.69 -12.57 -9.28
C VAL A 23 -16.55 -11.32 -9.27
N VAL A 24 -17.85 -11.49 -9.04
CA VAL A 24 -18.86 -10.45 -9.19
C VAL A 24 -19.44 -10.10 -7.82
N HIS A 25 -19.33 -8.85 -7.39
CA HIS A 25 -19.96 -8.43 -6.14
C HIS A 25 -21.48 -8.55 -6.24
N VAL A 26 -22.17 -8.86 -5.13
CA VAL A 26 -23.64 -9.01 -5.12
C VAL A 26 -24.38 -7.82 -5.75
N SER A 27 -23.88 -6.60 -5.56
CA SER A 27 -24.49 -5.39 -6.14
C SER A 27 -24.34 -5.26 -7.67
N GLN A 28 -23.49 -6.07 -8.30
CA GLN A 28 -23.26 -6.10 -9.75
C GLN A 28 -24.06 -7.20 -10.46
N ILE A 29 -24.89 -7.94 -9.73
CA ILE A 29 -25.74 -8.98 -10.28
C ILE A 29 -27.01 -8.35 -10.86
N GLY A 30 -27.34 -8.74 -12.09
CA GLY A 30 -28.59 -8.32 -12.73
C GLY A 30 -29.80 -8.76 -11.91
N GLY A 31 -30.69 -7.82 -11.57
CA GLY A 31 -31.88 -8.10 -10.76
C GLY A 31 -31.63 -8.20 -9.25
N ALA A 32 -30.39 -8.06 -8.77
CA ALA A 32 -30.12 -7.97 -7.34
C ALA A 32 -30.58 -6.60 -6.80
N ARG A 33 -31.22 -6.61 -5.62
CA ARG A 33 -31.71 -5.38 -4.96
C ARG A 33 -31.38 -5.38 -3.48
N LYS A 34 -30.94 -4.23 -2.97
CA LYS A 34 -30.82 -4.00 -1.53
C LYS A 34 -32.23 -3.83 -0.96
N VAL A 35 -32.67 -4.76 -0.11
CA VAL A 35 -34.01 -4.75 0.48
C VAL A 35 -34.04 -4.28 1.92
N GLY A 36 -32.88 -4.24 2.58
CA GLY A 36 -32.81 -3.83 3.97
C GLY A 36 -31.42 -3.41 4.42
N SER A 37 -31.39 -2.72 5.54
CA SER A 37 -30.17 -2.41 6.28
C SER A 37 -30.51 -2.39 7.77
N ILE A 38 -29.86 -3.23 8.55
CA ILE A 38 -30.04 -3.30 10.00
C ILE A 38 -28.78 -2.75 10.65
N SER A 39 -28.91 -1.71 11.47
CA SER A 39 -27.79 -1.17 12.24
C SER A 39 -27.60 -1.99 13.52
N LEU A 40 -26.37 -2.44 13.78
CA LEU A 40 -25.95 -3.21 14.94
C LEU A 40 -24.78 -2.48 15.62
N GLY A 41 -25.04 -1.29 16.16
CA GLY A 41 -24.01 -0.44 16.77
C GLY A 41 -22.97 0.01 15.76
N ASN A 42 -21.74 -0.49 15.90
CA ASN A 42 -20.60 -0.17 15.02
C ASN A 42 -20.61 -0.96 13.69
N ARG A 43 -21.63 -1.79 13.49
CA ARG A 43 -21.80 -2.63 12.30
C ARG A 43 -23.13 -2.35 11.63
N SER A 44 -23.23 -2.65 10.34
CA SER A 44 -24.52 -2.76 9.66
C SER A 44 -24.60 -4.03 8.84
N VAL A 45 -25.74 -4.71 8.93
CA VAL A 45 -26.08 -5.84 8.07
C VAL A 45 -26.88 -5.30 6.90
N VAL A 46 -26.37 -5.47 5.69
CA VAL A 46 -27.07 -5.11 4.45
C VAL A 46 -27.66 -6.38 3.86
N ILE A 47 -28.96 -6.33 3.62
CA ILE A 47 -29.71 -7.47 3.10
C ILE A 47 -29.98 -7.24 1.61
N TRP A 48 -29.53 -8.19 0.80
CA TRP A 48 -29.73 -8.24 -0.64
C TRP A 48 -30.70 -9.34 -1.00
N GLU A 49 -31.62 -9.07 -1.92
CA GLU A 49 -32.31 -10.13 -2.64
C GLU A 49 -31.67 -10.33 -4.01
N VAL A 50 -31.38 -11.58 -4.35
CA VAL A 50 -30.71 -11.99 -5.58
C VAL A 50 -31.56 -13.03 -6.31
N PRO A 51 -31.65 -13.00 -7.65
CA PRO A 51 -32.31 -14.05 -8.42
C PRO A 51 -31.70 -15.44 -8.17
N GLU A 52 -32.55 -16.45 -7.96
CA GLU A 52 -32.12 -17.83 -7.59
C GLU A 52 -31.20 -18.47 -8.63
N ASN A 53 -31.51 -18.26 -9.91
CA ASN A 53 -30.75 -18.77 -11.04
C ASN A 53 -29.29 -18.28 -11.08
N GLU A 54 -28.99 -17.18 -10.38
CA GLU A 54 -27.65 -16.63 -10.29
C GLU A 54 -26.78 -17.31 -9.20
N ILE A 55 -27.41 -18.04 -8.28
CA ILE A 55 -26.73 -18.71 -7.15
C ILE A 55 -26.51 -20.21 -7.44
N THR A 56 -27.45 -20.86 -8.11
CA THR A 56 -27.46 -22.31 -8.34
C THR A 56 -26.31 -22.84 -9.22
N ASN A 57 -25.56 -21.97 -9.90
CA ASN A 57 -24.50 -22.34 -10.84
C ASN A 57 -23.06 -22.09 -10.34
N GLY A 58 -22.85 -21.72 -9.07
CA GLY A 58 -21.51 -21.35 -8.59
C GLY A 58 -21.28 -21.39 -7.08
N TYR A 59 -20.05 -21.07 -6.67
CA TYR A 59 -19.69 -20.76 -5.29
C TYR A 59 -19.91 -19.27 -5.06
N TYR A 60 -20.32 -18.89 -3.85
CA TYR A 60 -20.13 -17.51 -3.39
C TYR A 60 -19.00 -17.44 -2.38
N VAL A 61 -18.32 -16.31 -2.36
CA VAL A 61 -17.11 -16.05 -1.60
C VAL A 61 -17.39 -14.87 -0.70
N ASN A 62 -17.31 -15.08 0.61
CA ASN A 62 -17.35 -14.00 1.57
C ASN A 62 -15.93 -13.53 1.82
N TYR A 63 -15.65 -12.25 1.56
CA TYR A 63 -14.34 -11.64 1.81
C TYR A 63 -14.41 -10.75 3.04
N ASN A 64 -13.50 -10.99 3.98
CA ASN A 64 -13.23 -10.08 5.08
C ASN A 64 -11.88 -9.37 4.87
N PRO A 65 -11.86 -8.04 4.66
CA PRO A 65 -10.62 -7.30 4.43
C PRO A 65 -9.64 -7.28 5.59
N LYS A 66 -10.12 -7.56 6.82
CA LYS A 66 -9.32 -7.61 8.04
C LYS A 66 -9.79 -8.83 8.85
N PRO A 67 -9.21 -10.03 8.64
CA PRO A 67 -7.78 -10.24 8.41
C PRO A 67 -7.37 -10.68 6.98
N ARG A 68 -8.10 -10.29 5.91
CA ARG A 68 -7.93 -10.81 4.53
C ARG A 68 -8.29 -12.29 4.42
N LEU A 69 -9.46 -12.63 4.94
CA LEU A 69 -10.01 -13.98 4.98
C LEU A 69 -11.05 -14.17 3.88
N PHE A 70 -10.98 -15.31 3.20
CA PHE A 70 -11.96 -15.73 2.21
C PHE A 70 -12.72 -16.92 2.75
N ARG A 71 -14.04 -16.89 2.68
CA ARG A 71 -14.90 -18.03 2.97
C ARG A 71 -15.64 -18.44 1.72
N PHE A 72 -15.26 -19.56 1.16
CA PHE A 72 -15.96 -20.14 0.02
C PHE A 72 -17.13 -20.94 0.53
N THR A 73 -18.33 -20.62 0.05
CA THR A 73 -19.56 -21.33 0.39
C THR A 73 -20.18 -21.88 -0.88
N ARG A 74 -20.39 -23.19 -0.91
CA ARG A 74 -21.24 -23.81 -1.93
C ARG A 74 -22.65 -23.93 -1.35
N PRO A 75 -23.64 -23.19 -1.88
CA PRO A 75 -25.01 -23.33 -1.44
C PRO A 75 -25.48 -24.75 -1.77
N ASN A 76 -25.89 -25.49 -0.75
CA ASN A 76 -26.36 -26.86 -0.92
C ASN A 76 -27.89 -26.87 -0.99
N ILE A 77 -28.41 -27.32 -2.14
CA ILE A 77 -29.86 -27.47 -2.36
C ILE A 77 -30.48 -28.49 -1.37
N LEU A 78 -29.66 -29.33 -0.71
CA LEU A 78 -30.10 -30.40 0.21
C LEU A 78 -29.85 -30.13 1.71
N GLY A 79 -29.56 -28.88 2.11
CA GLY A 79 -29.78 -28.44 3.51
C GLY A 79 -28.56 -28.32 4.43
N ARG A 80 -27.32 -28.42 3.94
CA ARG A 80 -26.10 -27.95 4.65
C ARG A 80 -25.06 -27.39 3.70
N ASP A 81 -24.76 -26.10 3.83
CA ASP A 81 -23.74 -25.45 3.01
C ASP A 81 -22.34 -26.00 3.31
N LEU A 82 -21.58 -26.27 2.24
CA LEU A 82 -20.16 -26.63 2.36
C LEU A 82 -19.34 -25.35 2.38
N THR A 83 -18.66 -25.09 3.50
CA THR A 83 -17.81 -23.92 3.68
C THR A 83 -16.36 -24.30 3.91
N PHE A 84 -15.43 -23.55 3.31
CA PHE A 84 -14.02 -23.60 3.69
C PHE A 84 -13.40 -22.20 3.69
N ASP A 85 -12.51 -21.99 4.64
CA ASP A 85 -11.82 -20.72 4.84
C ASP A 85 -10.42 -20.78 4.19
N LEU A 86 -10.06 -19.74 3.44
CA LEU A 86 -8.77 -19.57 2.82
C LEU A 86 -8.20 -18.20 3.22
N MET A 87 -7.06 -18.22 3.92
CA MET A 87 -6.30 -17.01 4.21
C MET A 87 -5.30 -16.75 3.09
N LEU A 88 -5.20 -15.50 2.63
CA LEU A 88 -4.04 -15.04 1.89
C LEU A 88 -2.84 -15.00 2.85
N SER A 89 -2.14 -16.12 3.01
CA SER A 89 -0.88 -16.20 3.74
C SER A 89 0.30 -16.17 2.77
N LYS A 90 1.42 -15.62 3.23
CA LYS A 90 2.70 -15.46 2.50
C LYS A 90 3.33 -16.77 2.00
N THR A 91 2.74 -17.93 2.28
CA THR A 91 3.38 -19.24 2.14
C THR A 91 2.68 -20.23 1.20
N LEU A 92 1.55 -19.85 0.59
CA LEU A 92 0.85 -20.76 -0.31
C LEU A 92 1.10 -20.38 -1.78
N THR A 93 1.83 -21.27 -2.45
CA THR A 93 1.82 -21.55 -3.90
C THR A 93 0.52 -21.14 -4.57
N PRO A 94 0.59 -20.61 -5.81
CA PRO A 94 -0.33 -19.60 -6.33
C PRO A 94 -1.77 -19.87 -5.89
N SER A 95 -2.25 -19.02 -4.98
CA SER A 95 -3.62 -19.10 -4.47
C SER A 95 -4.60 -19.22 -5.65
N PRO A 96 -5.64 -20.07 -5.59
CA PRO A 96 -6.69 -20.13 -6.62
C PRO A 96 -7.30 -18.74 -6.91
N LEU A 97 -7.22 -17.83 -5.94
CA LEU A 97 -7.62 -16.43 -6.06
C LEU A 97 -6.82 -15.63 -7.10
N LEU A 98 -5.59 -16.05 -7.44
CA LEU A 98 -4.76 -15.41 -8.48
C LEU A 98 -5.32 -15.58 -9.89
N GLN A 99 -6.21 -16.56 -10.08
CA GLN A 99 -6.86 -16.80 -11.37
C GLN A 99 -8.21 -16.09 -11.49
N LEU A 100 -8.74 -15.60 -10.36
CA LEU A 100 -10.02 -14.91 -10.31
C LEU A 100 -9.87 -13.45 -10.73
N ARG A 101 -10.75 -13.00 -11.61
CA ARG A 101 -10.79 -11.62 -12.13
C ARG A 101 -11.99 -10.88 -11.57
N PRO A 102 -11.83 -9.95 -10.63
CA PRO A 102 -12.95 -9.17 -10.13
C PRO A 102 -13.60 -8.36 -11.24
N ARG A 103 -14.94 -8.38 -11.31
CA ARG A 103 -15.70 -7.53 -12.23
C ARG A 103 -15.53 -6.08 -11.82
N LEU A 104 -15.06 -5.26 -12.76
CA LEU A 104 -14.88 -3.83 -12.51
C LEU A 104 -16.20 -3.07 -12.65
N PHE A 105 -16.42 -2.08 -11.78
CA PHE A 105 -17.52 -1.10 -11.89
C PHE A 105 -17.21 0.01 -12.91
N GLY A 106 -15.95 0.14 -13.32
CA GLY A 106 -15.50 1.03 -14.39
C GLY A 106 -14.66 2.20 -13.88
N ILE A 107 -15.02 2.80 -12.75
CA ILE A 107 -14.29 3.95 -12.18
C ILE A 107 -12.88 3.58 -11.71
N GLU A 108 -12.67 2.31 -11.35
CA GLU A 108 -11.39 1.79 -10.90
C GLU A 108 -10.42 1.44 -12.03
N ARG A 109 -10.83 1.54 -13.32
CA ARG A 109 -9.96 1.19 -14.45
C ARG A 109 -8.67 2.01 -14.49
N MET A 110 -8.77 3.33 -14.33
CA MET A 110 -7.60 4.21 -14.37
C MET A 110 -6.70 4.02 -13.13
N PRO A 111 -7.23 4.01 -11.90
CA PRO A 111 -6.44 3.64 -10.71
C PRO A 111 -5.76 2.28 -10.83
N LEU A 112 -6.45 1.26 -11.35
CA LEU A 112 -5.89 -0.08 -11.53
C LEU A 112 -4.74 -0.08 -12.55
N PHE A 113 -4.91 0.65 -13.64
CA PHE A 113 -3.85 0.84 -14.63
C PHE A 113 -2.62 1.52 -14.02
N THR A 114 -2.82 2.57 -13.23
CA THR A 114 -1.73 3.25 -12.50
C THR A 114 -1.03 2.31 -11.52
N PHE A 115 -1.79 1.57 -10.72
CA PHE A 115 -1.25 0.58 -9.79
C PHE A 115 -0.37 -0.45 -10.52
N ARG A 116 -0.87 -1.04 -11.61
CA ARG A 116 -0.13 -2.04 -12.39
C ARG A 116 1.12 -1.50 -13.09
N ARG A 117 1.20 -0.19 -13.35
CA ARG A 117 2.42 0.46 -13.85
C ARG A 117 3.48 0.61 -12.77
N ILE A 118 3.07 0.74 -11.52
CA ILE A 118 3.95 0.92 -10.35
C ILE A 118 4.32 -0.42 -9.73
N ALA A 119 3.46 -1.44 -9.84
CA ALA A 119 3.68 -2.77 -9.27
C ALA A 119 5.05 -3.40 -9.61
N PRO A 120 5.61 -3.27 -10.83
CA PRO A 120 6.95 -3.79 -11.14
C PRO A 120 8.09 -3.23 -10.27
N LEU A 121 7.90 -2.07 -9.63
CA LEU A 121 8.88 -1.50 -8.69
C LEU A 121 9.04 -2.36 -7.43
N GLU A 122 8.11 -3.26 -7.11
CA GLU A 122 8.23 -4.20 -5.99
C GLU A 122 9.55 -4.97 -6.03
N GLU A 123 9.96 -5.47 -7.20
CA GLU A 123 11.20 -6.25 -7.35
C GLU A 123 12.45 -5.39 -7.17
N GLU A 124 12.41 -4.14 -7.66
CA GLU A 124 13.49 -3.18 -7.39
C GLU A 124 13.61 -2.86 -5.90
N ILE A 125 12.48 -2.64 -5.21
CA ILE A 125 12.45 -2.40 -3.77
C ILE A 125 13.00 -3.61 -3.03
N LYS A 126 12.59 -4.84 -3.36
CA LYS A 126 13.14 -6.07 -2.77
C LYS A 126 14.65 -6.15 -2.90
N SER A 127 15.16 -5.90 -4.11
CA SER A 127 16.59 -5.91 -4.39
C SER A 127 17.34 -4.87 -3.54
N SER A 128 16.87 -3.61 -3.52
CA SER A 128 17.49 -2.55 -2.74
C SER A 128 17.40 -2.82 -1.23
N VAL A 129 16.25 -3.26 -0.72
CA VAL A 129 16.06 -3.60 0.69
C VAL A 129 17.01 -4.72 1.13
N GLN A 130 17.16 -5.78 0.31
CA GLN A 130 18.08 -6.87 0.60
C GLN A 130 19.54 -6.41 0.56
N LYS A 131 19.93 -5.67 -0.49
CA LYS A 131 21.29 -5.14 -0.68
C LYS A 131 21.70 -4.22 0.48
N LEU A 132 20.79 -3.34 0.90
CA LEU A 132 21.00 -2.34 1.94
C LEU A 132 20.72 -2.86 3.36
N ARG A 133 20.18 -4.09 3.49
CA ARG A 133 19.74 -4.71 4.75
C ARG A 133 18.73 -3.86 5.53
N LEU A 134 17.81 -3.21 4.84
CA LEU A 134 16.79 -2.36 5.45
C LEU A 134 15.68 -3.19 6.11
N ARG A 135 15.19 -2.75 7.26
CA ARG A 135 13.99 -3.30 7.92
C ARG A 135 12.70 -2.72 7.35
N LEU A 136 12.52 -2.80 6.02
CA LEU A 136 11.36 -2.24 5.32
C LEU A 136 10.32 -3.32 5.01
N PRO A 137 9.04 -3.18 5.45
CA PRO A 137 7.99 -4.08 5.03
C PRO A 137 7.61 -3.80 3.57
N ILE A 138 7.90 -4.75 2.69
CA ILE A 138 7.61 -4.62 1.25
C ILE A 138 6.16 -5.04 0.98
N ILE A 139 5.46 -4.20 0.22
CA ILE A 139 4.11 -4.52 -0.25
C ILE A 139 4.19 -5.64 -1.28
N ASN A 140 3.47 -6.73 -1.04
CA ASN A 140 3.18 -7.72 -2.06
C ASN A 140 2.11 -7.15 -3.01
N THR A 141 2.48 -6.82 -4.24
CA THR A 141 1.59 -6.13 -5.18
C THR A 141 0.42 -7.00 -5.62
N VAL A 142 0.61 -8.32 -5.65
CA VAL A 142 -0.43 -9.27 -6.00
C VAL A 142 -1.51 -9.31 -4.92
N GLU A 143 -1.12 -9.43 -3.65
CA GLU A 143 -2.05 -9.38 -2.52
C GLU A 143 -2.77 -8.02 -2.43
N ALA A 144 -2.03 -6.93 -2.67
CA ALA A 144 -2.59 -5.58 -2.66
C ALA A 144 -3.64 -5.36 -3.76
N GLU A 145 -3.40 -5.86 -4.97
CA GLU A 145 -4.39 -5.78 -6.06
C GLU A 145 -5.65 -6.56 -5.71
N VAL A 146 -5.52 -7.78 -5.19
CA VAL A 146 -6.66 -8.61 -4.78
C VAL A 146 -7.46 -7.93 -3.67
N ASP A 147 -6.81 -7.45 -2.61
CA ASP A 147 -7.47 -6.72 -1.52
C ASP A 147 -8.21 -5.48 -2.02
N ALA A 148 -7.61 -4.73 -2.94
CA ALA A 148 -8.23 -3.54 -3.50
C ALA A 148 -9.44 -3.86 -4.39
N MET A 149 -9.34 -4.91 -5.22
CA MET A 149 -10.39 -5.30 -6.16
C MET A 149 -11.57 -6.02 -5.50
N LEU A 150 -11.37 -6.55 -4.29
CA LEU A 150 -12.42 -7.13 -3.47
C LEU A 150 -12.97 -6.16 -2.43
N ARG A 151 -12.83 -4.84 -2.64
CA ARG A 151 -13.67 -3.88 -1.91
C ARG A 151 -15.08 -3.88 -2.50
N PRO A 152 -16.13 -3.75 -1.68
CA PRO A 152 -17.53 -3.85 -2.10
C PRO A 152 -17.96 -2.62 -2.90
N ILE A 153 -17.40 -1.46 -2.53
CA ILE A 153 -17.79 -0.15 -3.03
C ILE A 153 -16.72 0.34 -4.02
N PRO A 154 -17.11 0.80 -5.22
CA PRO A 154 -16.16 1.27 -6.24
C PRO A 154 -15.20 2.35 -5.73
N GLN A 155 -15.73 3.32 -4.96
CA GLN A 155 -14.95 4.41 -4.38
C GLN A 155 -13.88 3.90 -3.41
N GLU A 156 -14.19 2.83 -2.67
CA GLU A 156 -13.22 2.21 -1.77
C GLU A 156 -12.12 1.48 -2.55
N ARG A 157 -12.46 0.78 -3.64
CA ARG A 157 -11.47 0.17 -4.56
C ARG A 157 -10.47 1.20 -5.05
N VAL A 158 -10.97 2.34 -5.53
CA VAL A 158 -10.13 3.47 -6.00
C VAL A 158 -9.22 3.98 -4.89
N ARG A 159 -9.78 4.22 -3.70
CA ARG A 159 -9.02 4.71 -2.53
C ARG A 159 -7.89 3.74 -2.16
N VAL A 160 -8.19 2.45 -2.06
CA VAL A 160 -7.21 1.42 -1.66
C VAL A 160 -6.13 1.23 -2.73
N LEU A 161 -6.49 1.20 -4.01
CA LEU A 161 -5.51 1.16 -5.12
C LEU A 161 -4.55 2.35 -5.09
N ASN A 162 -5.08 3.56 -4.90
CA ASN A 162 -4.25 4.76 -4.82
C ASN A 162 -3.32 4.69 -3.60
N SER A 163 -3.83 4.28 -2.44
CA SER A 163 -3.03 4.13 -1.22
C SER A 163 -1.86 3.17 -1.41
N TYR A 164 -2.07 2.00 -2.01
CA TYR A 164 -0.98 1.07 -2.28
C TYR A 164 -0.01 1.59 -3.35
N SER A 165 -0.52 2.24 -4.41
CA SER A 165 0.31 2.84 -5.46
C SER A 165 1.24 3.90 -4.88
N GLU A 166 0.72 4.75 -4.00
CA GLU A 166 1.46 5.78 -3.28
C GLU A 166 2.52 5.15 -2.38
N GLU A 167 2.16 4.12 -1.60
CA GLU A 167 3.11 3.49 -0.70
C GLU A 167 4.24 2.76 -1.45
N ILE A 168 3.95 2.00 -2.52
CA ILE A 168 4.99 1.34 -3.33
C ILE A 168 5.95 2.39 -3.90
N TYR A 169 5.40 3.45 -4.47
CA TYR A 169 6.22 4.48 -5.10
C TYR A 169 7.04 5.27 -4.07
N SER A 170 6.48 5.59 -2.90
CA SER A 170 7.23 6.17 -1.78
C SER A 170 8.38 5.26 -1.33
N GLN A 171 8.12 3.95 -1.16
CA GLN A 171 9.17 2.98 -0.79
C GLN A 171 10.28 2.92 -1.84
N TRP A 172 9.94 2.96 -3.13
CA TRP A 172 10.93 3.01 -4.20
C TRP A 172 11.77 4.29 -4.16
N VAL A 173 11.16 5.47 -3.99
CA VAL A 173 11.92 6.71 -3.88
C VAL A 173 12.84 6.69 -2.65
N LEU A 174 12.34 6.23 -1.50
CA LEU A 174 13.12 6.05 -0.28
C LEU A 174 14.37 5.21 -0.54
N THR A 175 14.23 4.03 -1.16
CA THR A 175 15.38 3.16 -1.43
C THR A 175 16.38 3.81 -2.38
N LYS A 176 15.92 4.49 -3.45
CA LYS A 176 16.83 5.20 -4.37
C LYS A 176 17.56 6.36 -3.73
N VAL A 177 16.92 7.08 -2.81
CA VAL A 177 17.56 8.15 -2.03
C VAL A 177 18.64 7.60 -1.10
N ILE A 178 18.36 6.49 -0.40
CA ILE A 178 19.35 5.84 0.47
C ILE A 178 20.55 5.34 -0.35
N GLU A 179 20.30 4.66 -1.47
CA GLU A 179 21.36 4.23 -2.39
C GLU A 179 22.21 5.40 -2.85
N ALA A 180 21.57 6.53 -3.17
CA ALA A 180 22.24 7.73 -3.61
C ALA A 180 23.18 8.32 -2.55
N ILE A 181 22.76 8.37 -1.28
CA ILE A 181 23.58 8.89 -0.18
C ILE A 181 24.75 7.94 0.11
N ILE A 182 24.53 6.63 0.03
CA ILE A 182 25.59 5.62 0.21
C ILE A 182 26.64 5.72 -0.89
N GLU A 183 26.23 5.90 -2.15
CA GLU A 183 27.15 6.14 -3.26
C GLU A 183 27.99 7.41 -3.09
N MET A 184 27.50 8.39 -2.31
CA MET A 184 28.26 9.60 -1.98
C MET A 184 29.33 9.35 -0.89
N GLY A 185 29.34 8.18 -0.25
CA GLY A 185 30.22 7.87 0.88
C GLY A 185 29.50 7.72 2.22
N GLY A 186 28.15 7.75 2.22
CA GLY A 186 27.36 7.50 3.42
C GLY A 186 27.47 6.06 3.91
N LYS A 187 27.45 5.87 5.23
CA LYS A 187 27.43 4.59 5.91
C LYS A 187 26.13 4.44 6.67
N LEU A 188 25.39 3.38 6.39
CA LEU A 188 24.14 3.07 7.10
C LEU A 188 24.46 2.78 8.57
N ILE A 189 23.85 3.52 9.50
CA ILE A 189 24.03 3.28 10.95
C ILE A 189 22.95 2.31 11.42
N ASP A 190 21.69 2.64 11.14
CA ASP A 190 20.55 1.84 11.50
C ASP A 190 19.35 2.17 10.60
N SER A 191 18.46 1.19 10.44
CA SER A 191 17.18 1.39 9.76
C SER A 191 16.08 1.18 10.79
N PHE A 192 15.43 2.27 11.19
CA PHE A 192 14.36 2.21 12.18
C PHE A 192 12.99 2.38 11.51
N VAL A 193 12.01 1.65 12.01
CA VAL A 193 10.61 2.01 11.80
C VAL A 193 10.20 2.75 13.07
N LEU A 194 10.22 4.09 13.02
CA LEU A 194 10.03 4.95 14.21
C LEU A 194 8.56 4.96 14.69
N SER A 195 7.60 4.60 13.83
CA SER A 195 6.22 4.32 14.24
C SER A 195 5.51 3.40 13.24
N ILE A 196 4.37 2.81 13.61
CA ILE A 196 3.46 2.08 12.69
C ILE A 196 3.15 2.90 11.43
N ASP A 197 3.26 4.22 11.56
CA ASP A 197 2.88 5.21 10.57
C ASP A 197 4.09 5.85 9.85
N SER A 198 5.35 5.67 10.24
CA SER A 198 6.48 6.36 9.58
C SER A 198 7.76 5.53 9.54
N LYS A 199 8.40 5.48 8.36
CA LYS A 199 9.63 4.71 8.10
C LYS A 199 10.79 5.67 7.93
N ILE A 200 11.81 5.56 8.79
CA ILE A 200 12.91 6.53 8.86
C ILE A 200 14.25 5.81 8.89
N VAL A 201 15.09 6.09 7.91
CA VAL A 201 16.43 5.49 7.80
C VAL A 201 17.47 6.51 8.20
N GLU A 202 18.40 6.10 9.08
CA GLU A 202 19.51 6.93 9.52
C GLU A 202 20.80 6.51 8.81
N ILE A 203 21.46 7.48 8.18
CA ILE A 203 22.72 7.30 7.45
C ILE A 203 23.74 8.28 8.01
N LEU A 204 24.94 7.81 8.35
CA LEU A 204 26.07 8.67 8.69
C LEU A 204 26.76 9.08 7.40
N TYR A 205 26.92 10.37 7.19
CA TYR A 205 27.66 10.91 6.07
C TYR A 205 28.90 11.64 6.57
N HIS A 206 30.07 11.26 6.06
CA HIS A 206 31.37 11.82 6.45
C HIS A 206 31.93 12.64 5.27
N PRO A 207 31.52 13.91 5.11
CA PRO A 207 32.02 14.74 4.02
C PRO A 207 33.52 15.02 4.11
N ASN A 208 34.03 15.21 5.34
CA ASN A 208 35.41 15.56 5.67
C ASN A 208 35.82 14.88 6.98
N PRO A 209 37.13 14.69 7.26
CA PRO A 209 37.61 14.17 8.54
C PRO A 209 37.14 15.05 9.70
N GLY A 210 36.45 14.46 10.67
CA GLY A 210 35.97 15.14 11.89
C GLY A 210 34.59 15.79 11.81
N ILE A 211 33.89 15.68 10.67
CA ILE A 211 32.51 16.14 10.50
C ILE A 211 31.62 14.94 10.22
N ASP A 212 30.63 14.73 11.07
CA ASP A 212 29.65 13.64 10.98
C ASP A 212 28.25 14.24 10.79
N ILE A 213 27.66 14.05 9.62
CA ILE A 213 26.29 14.48 9.31
C ILE A 213 25.36 13.27 9.42
N HIS A 214 24.36 13.35 10.29
CA HIS A 214 23.29 12.37 10.38
C HIS A 214 22.22 12.70 9.33
N VAL A 215 22.10 11.86 8.30
CA VAL A 215 21.07 11.99 7.27
C VAL A 215 19.87 11.12 7.63
N LEU A 216 18.74 11.75 7.92
CA LEU A 216 17.47 11.09 8.24
C LEU A 216 16.56 11.10 7.01
N VAL A 217 16.24 9.93 6.47
CA VAL A 217 15.37 9.80 5.29
C VAL A 217 14.02 9.21 5.69
N SER A 218 12.94 9.96 5.47
CA SER A 218 11.56 9.61 5.86
C SER A 218 10.67 9.33 4.65
N ASP A 219 9.79 8.32 4.70
CA ASP A 219 8.77 8.08 3.66
C ASP A 219 7.52 8.99 3.78
N LYS A 220 7.45 9.79 4.84
CA LYS A 220 6.38 10.76 5.07
C LYS A 220 6.85 12.19 4.90
N ARG A 221 5.93 13.02 4.40
CA ARG A 221 6.09 14.47 4.24
C ARG A 221 6.06 15.23 5.56
N GLU A 222 5.47 14.65 6.61
CA GLU A 222 5.31 15.36 7.87
C GLU A 222 6.68 15.69 8.45
N TYR A 223 6.88 16.98 8.66
CA TYR A 223 8.06 17.57 9.28
C TYR A 223 8.19 16.99 10.68
N ILE A 224 8.87 15.86 10.80
CA ILE A 224 9.29 15.39 12.10
C ILE A 224 10.25 16.45 12.58
N ASN A 225 9.83 17.24 13.56
CA ASN A 225 10.68 18.24 14.16
C ASN A 225 11.79 17.51 14.94
N ILE A 226 12.87 17.15 14.25
CA ILE A 226 13.97 16.33 14.79
C ILE A 226 14.61 17.02 16.00
N ASN A 227 14.46 18.35 16.15
CA ASN A 227 14.89 19.08 17.34
C ASN A 227 14.21 18.58 18.64
N ASN A 228 13.08 17.89 18.54
CA ASN A 228 12.40 17.24 19.67
C ASN A 228 12.91 15.82 19.97
N ILE A 229 13.72 15.22 19.09
CA ILE A 229 14.33 13.91 19.34
C ILE A 229 15.61 14.14 20.14
N GLN A 230 15.59 13.82 21.44
CA GLN A 230 16.70 14.07 22.37
C GLN A 230 18.06 13.57 21.88
N ASN A 231 18.09 12.48 21.11
CA ASN A 231 19.32 11.89 20.57
C ASN A 231 20.07 12.75 19.53
N TYR A 232 19.44 13.80 18.99
CA TYR A 232 20.00 14.60 17.89
C TYR A 232 20.24 16.08 18.21
N LYS A 233 19.98 16.54 19.44
CA LYS A 233 20.10 17.96 19.83
C LYS A 233 21.47 18.61 19.60
N ASN A 234 22.55 17.82 19.59
CA ASN A 234 23.92 18.29 19.44
C ASN A 234 24.62 17.70 18.20
N LYS A 235 23.86 17.20 17.23
CA LYS A 235 24.39 16.57 16.01
C LYS A 235 24.03 17.41 14.79
N GLU A 236 24.88 17.41 13.77
CA GLU A 236 24.50 17.94 12.47
C GLU A 236 23.51 16.97 11.81
N VAL A 237 22.32 17.45 11.49
CA VAL A 237 21.26 16.62 10.91
C VAL A 237 20.76 17.20 9.58
N LEU A 238 20.81 16.35 8.55
CA LEU A 238 20.18 16.57 7.27
C LEU A 238 18.92 15.69 7.20
N GLN A 239 17.75 16.31 7.06
CA GLN A 239 16.48 15.60 6.90
C GLN A 239 16.07 15.57 5.43
N ILE A 240 15.64 14.40 4.96
CA ILE A 240 15.16 14.16 3.61
C ILE A 240 13.81 13.46 3.69
N ASP A 241 12.74 14.16 3.35
CA ASP A 241 11.38 13.63 3.37
C ASP A 241 10.95 13.27 1.95
N THR A 242 10.78 11.96 1.68
CA THR A 242 10.34 11.40 0.41
C THR A 242 8.85 11.05 0.49
N GLY A 243 7.97 12.06 0.44
CA GLY A 243 6.53 11.89 0.63
C GLY A 243 5.70 12.20 -0.61
N VAL A 244 4.54 11.55 -0.77
CA VAL A 244 3.58 11.87 -1.83
C VAL A 244 2.96 13.26 -1.59
N ARG A 245 3.09 14.18 -2.56
CA ARG A 245 2.46 15.51 -2.55
C ARG A 245 1.02 15.48 -3.05
N THR A 246 0.75 14.65 -4.06
CA THR A 246 -0.56 14.34 -4.66
C THR A 246 -0.45 12.99 -5.36
N VAL A 247 -1.58 12.29 -5.58
CA VAL A 247 -1.64 10.99 -6.31
C VAL A 247 -0.76 11.07 -7.58
N GLY A 248 0.35 10.31 -7.61
CA GLY A 248 1.29 10.27 -8.73
C GLY A 248 2.42 11.32 -8.73
N LYS A 249 2.62 12.10 -7.65
CA LYS A 249 3.76 13.01 -7.48
C LYS A 249 4.41 12.79 -6.11
N VAL A 250 5.51 12.05 -6.04
CA VAL A 250 6.37 12.01 -4.83
C VAL A 250 7.28 13.22 -4.84
N GLY A 251 7.17 14.02 -3.79
CA GLY A 251 8.09 15.11 -3.52
C GLY A 251 9.23 14.62 -2.63
N ILE A 252 10.48 14.88 -3.01
CA ILE A 252 11.61 14.82 -2.08
C ILE A 252 11.80 16.23 -1.54
N THR A 253 11.60 16.43 -0.23
CA THR A 253 11.93 17.67 0.47
C THR A 253 13.22 17.46 1.22
N VAL A 254 14.19 18.34 1.02
CA VAL A 254 15.44 18.33 1.78
C VAL A 254 15.43 19.51 2.74
N SER A 255 15.70 19.26 4.01
CA SER A 255 15.76 20.28 5.05
C SER A 255 16.98 20.07 5.95
N PHE A 256 17.64 21.17 6.31
CA PHE A 256 18.75 21.18 7.26
C PHE A 256 18.26 21.86 8.53
N GLU A 257 18.39 21.21 9.70
CA GLU A 257 17.98 21.77 11.01
C GLU A 257 16.54 22.32 11.06
N GLY A 258 15.64 21.78 10.23
CA GLY A 258 14.25 22.25 10.18
C GLY A 258 14.01 23.49 9.31
N ASN A 259 14.92 23.87 8.41
CA ASN A 259 14.64 24.81 7.31
C ASN A 259 14.57 24.07 5.96
N ALA A 260 13.40 24.11 5.30
CA ALA A 260 13.19 23.51 3.98
C ALA A 260 14.04 24.22 2.92
N GLN A 261 14.90 23.49 2.23
CA GLN A 261 15.85 24.05 1.26
C GLN A 261 15.39 23.88 -0.19
N PHE A 262 14.84 22.73 -0.56
CA PHE A 262 14.26 22.53 -1.91
C PHE A 262 13.29 21.34 -1.97
N VAL A 263 12.48 21.30 -3.04
CA VAL A 263 11.56 20.18 -3.31
C VAL A 263 11.72 19.67 -4.75
N LEU A 264 12.09 18.39 -4.89
CA LEU A 264 12.14 17.68 -6.17
C LEU A 264 10.94 16.76 -6.33
N THR A 265 10.55 16.43 -7.57
CA THR A 265 9.48 15.46 -7.84
C THR A 265 9.95 14.46 -8.91
N PRO A 266 10.85 13.53 -8.56
CA PRO A 266 11.55 12.72 -9.55
C PRO A 266 10.62 11.73 -10.25
N ARG A 267 10.48 11.84 -11.56
CA ARG A 267 9.64 10.98 -12.41
C ARG A 267 10.40 9.80 -13.02
N ASN A 268 11.73 9.82 -12.97
CA ASN A 268 12.61 8.80 -13.57
C ASN A 268 13.99 8.78 -12.88
N LEU A 269 14.84 7.84 -13.29
CA LEU A 269 16.21 7.66 -12.78
C LEU A 269 17.15 8.84 -13.10
N GLU A 270 16.91 9.58 -14.19
CA GLU A 270 17.73 10.76 -14.53
C GLU A 270 17.48 11.91 -13.56
N GLU A 271 16.23 12.14 -13.15
CA GLU A 271 15.88 13.13 -12.15
C GLU A 271 16.40 12.76 -10.74
N ILE A 272 16.61 11.46 -10.47
CA ILE A 272 17.33 11.00 -9.26
C ILE A 272 18.82 11.36 -9.31
N LYS A 273 19.45 11.41 -10.48
CA LYS A 273 20.84 11.92 -10.60
C LYS A 273 20.91 13.41 -10.28
N LYS A 274 19.92 14.19 -10.72
CA LYS A 274 19.82 15.62 -10.37
C LYS A 274 19.67 15.82 -8.85
N PHE A 275 18.89 14.97 -8.19
CA PHE A 275 18.82 14.94 -6.71
C PHE A 275 20.19 14.74 -6.04
N LYS A 276 21.02 13.80 -6.53
CA LYS A 276 22.37 13.58 -5.99
C LYS A 276 23.22 14.85 -6.03
N GLU A 277 23.16 15.59 -7.13
CA GLU A 277 23.91 16.84 -7.28
C GLU A 277 23.37 17.95 -6.36
N GLU A 278 22.05 18.07 -6.22
CA GLU A 278 21.43 19.05 -5.32
C GLU A 278 21.76 18.76 -3.84
N VAL A 279 21.69 17.51 -3.40
CA VAL A 279 22.11 17.11 -2.04
C VAL A 279 23.60 17.39 -1.80
N ARG A 280 24.47 17.07 -2.77
CA ARG A 280 25.91 17.42 -2.67
C ARG A 280 26.12 18.92 -2.52
N ASN A 281 25.39 19.73 -3.29
CA ASN A 281 25.51 21.18 -3.24
C ASN A 281 25.05 21.73 -1.89
N GLU A 282 23.96 21.23 -1.31
CA GLU A 282 23.54 21.67 0.03
C GLU A 282 24.52 21.26 1.12
N ILE A 283 25.06 20.03 1.07
CA ILE A 283 26.11 19.62 2.01
C ILE A 283 27.34 20.53 1.87
N ARG A 284 27.74 20.89 0.65
CA ARG A 284 28.86 21.82 0.39
C ARG A 284 28.63 23.23 0.90
N LYS A 285 27.40 23.73 0.99
CA LYS A 285 27.12 25.08 1.52
C LYS A 285 27.32 25.16 3.04
N LYS A 286 27.28 24.02 3.73
CA LYS A 286 27.42 23.91 5.20
C LYS A 286 28.87 23.63 5.63
N LEU A 287 29.69 23.05 4.75
CA LEU A 287 31.14 22.84 4.93
C LEU A 287 31.94 24.10 4.62
#